data_AF-A0A3E0WH35-F1
#
_entry.id   AF-A0A3E0WH35-F1
#
_cell.length_a   1.000
_cell.length_b   1.000
_cell.length_c   1.000
_cell.angle_alpha   90.00
_cell.angle_beta   90.00
_cell.angle_gamma   90.00
#
_symmetry.space_group_name_H-M   'P 1'
#
loop_
_entity.id
_entity.type
_entity.pdbx_description
1 polymer ?
#
loop_
_entity_poly.entity_id
_entity_poly.type
_entity_poly.pdbx_seq_one_letter_code
_entity_poly.pdbx_strand_id
1 'polypeptide(L)'
;MLVRSKLKEADFSFIDIFDDHETFDTFSAWQLELVRQGYKSFRRGAPAVEITHQIGTLGMRLLQEIDTLLGSWRNNRRADEEINELITAVHSKAAILEYCTPETTGRLLHALIETEIEDRRHEEAVILVIRSIKSIRHYFEVMEHLEAVTPGATETEKAHRALTNEQRLFASLSDSGERAYLAWRRDLFEGSQ
;
A
#
# COMPACT_ATOMS: atom_id res chain seq x y z
N MET A 1 17.04 8.92 17.16
CA MET A 1 16.70 9.28 15.76
C MET A 1 16.35 7.99 15.04
N LEU A 2 15.13 7.84 14.53
CA LEU A 2 14.69 6.57 13.91
C LEU A 2 15.33 6.45 12.53
N VAL A 3 15.77 5.26 12.14
CA VAL A 3 16.35 4.95 10.82
C VAL A 3 15.49 5.51 9.67
N ARG A 4 14.16 5.51 9.85
CA ARG A 4 13.17 6.09 8.91
C ARG A 4 13.36 7.57 8.60
N SER A 5 13.77 8.40 9.56
CA SER A 5 14.02 9.83 9.33
C SER A 5 15.11 10.01 8.27
N LYS A 6 16.14 9.16 8.35
CA LYS A 6 17.26 9.14 7.41
C LYS A 6 16.90 8.52 6.07
N LEU A 7 16.05 7.49 6.05
CA LEU A 7 15.56 6.87 4.81
C LEU A 7 14.65 7.83 4.01
N LYS A 8 13.79 8.61 4.69
CA LYS A 8 12.93 9.62 4.05
C LYS A 8 13.73 10.78 3.47
N GLU A 9 14.83 11.17 4.13
CA GLU A 9 15.77 12.20 3.64
C GLU A 9 16.57 11.74 2.40
N ALA A 10 16.69 10.42 2.17
CA ALA A 10 17.56 9.84 1.16
C ALA A 10 16.86 9.39 -0.14
N ASP A 11 15.54 9.58 -0.27
CA ASP A 11 14.72 9.09 -1.41
C ASP A 11 15.02 7.63 -1.79
N PHE A 12 15.20 6.80 -0.76
CA PHE A 12 15.63 5.41 -0.88
C PHE A 12 14.54 4.54 -1.51
N SER A 13 14.88 3.68 -2.47
CA SER A 13 13.97 2.66 -3.01
C SER A 13 13.74 1.58 -1.97
N PHE A 14 12.47 1.24 -1.71
CA PHE A 14 12.14 0.23 -0.69
C PHE A 14 12.57 -1.18 -1.10
N ILE A 15 12.76 -1.41 -2.41
CA ILE A 15 13.26 -2.65 -3.00
C ILE A 15 14.75 -2.84 -2.66
N ASP A 16 15.52 -1.75 -2.57
CA ASP A 16 16.97 -1.79 -2.30
C ASP A 16 17.32 -2.16 -0.85
N ILE A 17 16.32 -2.30 0.03
CA ILE A 17 16.51 -2.68 1.45
C ILE A 17 16.60 -4.21 1.60
N PHE A 18 16.06 -4.98 0.64
CA PHE A 18 15.98 -6.43 0.74
C PHE A 18 16.93 -7.10 -0.26
N ASP A 19 17.85 -7.92 0.26
CA ASP A 19 18.86 -8.61 -0.55
C ASP A 19 18.27 -9.76 -1.41
N ASP A 20 17.05 -10.20 -1.11
CA ASP A 20 16.37 -11.28 -1.82
C ASP A 20 14.84 -11.06 -1.90
N HIS A 21 14.25 -11.61 -2.97
CA HIS A 21 12.81 -11.47 -3.24
C HIS A 21 11.92 -12.25 -2.27
N GLU A 22 12.41 -13.31 -1.62
CA GLU A 22 11.60 -14.13 -0.71
C GLU A 22 11.33 -13.39 0.60
N THR A 23 12.35 -12.73 1.14
CA THR A 23 12.22 -11.86 2.31
C THR A 23 11.33 -10.66 2.00
N PHE A 24 11.47 -10.07 0.80
CA PHE A 24 10.61 -8.97 0.36
C PHE A 24 9.13 -9.37 0.21
N ASP A 25 8.86 -10.50 -0.46
CA ASP A 25 7.52 -11.06 -0.62
C ASP A 25 6.89 -11.35 0.75
N THR A 26 7.66 -11.96 1.66
CA THR A 26 7.25 -12.29 3.03
C THR A 26 6.87 -11.02 3.79
N PHE A 27 7.68 -9.98 3.67
CA PHE A 27 7.42 -8.69 4.31
C PHE A 27 6.18 -8.02 3.73
N SER A 28 6.00 -8.01 2.40
CA SER A 28 4.83 -7.43 1.74
C SER A 28 3.53 -8.19 2.06
N ALA A 29 3.57 -9.52 2.10
CA ALA A 29 2.44 -10.35 2.53
C ALA A 29 2.05 -10.05 3.99
N TRP A 30 3.04 -9.96 4.87
CA TRP A 30 2.84 -9.57 6.26
C TRP A 30 2.21 -8.17 6.38
N GLN A 31 2.71 -7.17 5.66
CA GLN A 31 2.17 -5.81 5.71
C GLN A 31 0.73 -5.73 5.22
N LEU A 32 0.38 -6.41 4.13
CA LEU A 32 -0.99 -6.46 3.63
C LEU A 32 -1.94 -7.05 4.68
N GLU A 33 -1.52 -8.15 5.32
CA GLU A 33 -2.30 -8.80 6.37
C GLU A 33 -2.46 -7.91 7.62
N LEU A 34 -1.40 -7.17 7.99
CA LEU A 34 -1.48 -6.18 9.07
C LEU A 34 -2.54 -5.11 8.79
N VAL A 35 -2.65 -4.65 7.55
CA VAL A 35 -3.68 -3.68 7.16
C VAL A 35 -5.06 -4.32 7.26
N ARG A 36 -5.26 -5.52 6.71
CA ARG A 36 -6.55 -6.24 6.75
C ARG A 36 -7.07 -6.47 8.17
N GLN A 37 -6.20 -6.89 9.09
CA GLN A 37 -6.56 -7.13 10.48
C GLN A 37 -6.81 -5.84 11.30
N GLY A 38 -6.62 -4.65 10.71
CA GLY A 38 -7.05 -3.37 11.30
C GLY A 38 -6.40 -3.02 12.65
N TYR A 39 -5.17 -3.50 12.91
CA TYR A 39 -4.62 -3.58 14.26
C TYR A 39 -4.80 -2.34 15.14
N LYS A 40 -5.22 -2.58 16.39
CA LYS A 40 -5.41 -1.54 17.41
C LYS A 40 -4.09 -0.88 17.86
N SER A 41 -2.94 -1.48 17.57
CA SER A 41 -1.60 -1.10 18.05
C SER A 41 -1.11 0.25 17.51
N PHE A 42 -1.55 0.65 16.32
CA PHE A 42 -1.19 1.94 15.72
C PHE A 42 -2.14 3.08 16.12
N ARG A 43 -2.59 3.10 17.39
CA ARG A 43 -3.31 4.24 17.94
C ARG A 43 -2.34 5.40 18.15
N ARG A 44 -2.72 6.61 17.74
CA ARG A 44 -2.04 7.84 18.15
C ARG A 44 -1.94 7.85 19.68
N GLY A 45 -0.71 7.92 20.21
CA GLY A 45 -0.44 7.99 21.65
C GLY A 45 -0.01 6.68 22.32
N ALA A 46 0.08 5.56 21.60
CA ALA A 46 0.63 4.33 22.18
C ALA A 46 2.16 4.44 22.40
N PRO A 47 2.69 4.01 23.55
CA PRO A 47 4.13 3.99 23.79
C PRO A 47 4.85 3.10 22.76
N ALA A 48 5.99 3.56 22.23
CA ALA A 48 6.74 2.85 21.19
C ALA A 48 7.05 1.38 21.56
N VAL A 49 7.30 1.10 22.84
CA VAL A 49 7.59 -0.26 23.34
C VAL A 49 6.37 -1.18 23.25
N GLU A 50 5.18 -0.67 23.52
CA GLU A 50 3.93 -1.44 23.43
C GLU A 50 3.59 -1.76 21.96
N ILE A 51 3.83 -0.78 21.07
CA ILE A 51 3.74 -0.95 19.63
C ILE A 51 4.71 -2.05 19.17
N THR A 52 5.99 -1.97 19.56
CA THR A 52 7.01 -2.96 19.17
C THR A 52 6.70 -4.35 19.69
N HIS A 53 6.22 -4.48 20.93
CA HIS A 53 5.89 -5.80 21.50
C HIS A 53 4.69 -6.43 20.79
N GLN A 54 3.61 -5.67 20.58
CA GLN A 54 2.42 -6.18 19.90
C GLN A 54 2.69 -6.51 18.43
N ILE A 55 3.45 -5.67 17.72
CA ILE A 55 3.91 -5.95 16.35
C ILE A 55 4.81 -7.19 16.34
N GLY A 56 5.70 -7.35 17.32
CA GLY A 56 6.60 -8.49 17.42
C GLY A 56 5.88 -9.81 17.65
N THR A 57 4.97 -9.88 18.63
CA THR A 57 4.18 -11.09 18.92
C THR A 57 3.29 -11.49 17.75
N LEU A 58 2.68 -10.50 17.10
CA LEU A 58 1.88 -10.73 15.91
C LEU A 58 2.73 -11.16 14.72
N GLY A 59 3.87 -10.49 14.49
CA GLY A 59 4.83 -10.86 13.46
C GLY A 59 5.22 -12.32 13.61
N MET A 60 5.51 -12.77 14.83
CA MET A 60 5.79 -14.19 15.10
C MET A 60 4.62 -15.11 14.78
N ARG A 61 3.36 -14.72 15.05
CA ARG A 61 2.18 -15.51 14.70
C ARG A 61 1.97 -15.57 13.18
N LEU A 62 2.10 -14.45 12.49
CA LEU A 62 1.96 -14.38 11.03
C LEU A 62 3.08 -15.16 10.32
N LEU A 63 4.30 -15.13 10.87
CA LEU A 63 5.41 -15.96 10.38
C LEU A 63 5.14 -17.47 10.51
N GLN A 64 4.33 -17.91 11.47
CA GLN A 64 3.93 -19.32 11.59
C GLN A 64 2.96 -19.75 10.49
N GLU A 65 2.28 -18.81 9.83
CA GLU A 65 1.29 -19.04 8.78
C GLU A 65 1.78 -18.51 7.42
N ILE A 66 3.08 -18.29 7.26
CA ILE A 66 3.64 -17.50 6.16
C ILE A 66 3.32 -18.06 4.78
N ASP A 67 3.32 -19.38 4.60
CA ASP A 67 3.00 -20.01 3.30
C ASP A 67 1.56 -19.70 2.85
N THR A 68 0.63 -19.65 3.81
CA THR A 68 -0.77 -19.31 3.55
C THR A 68 -0.91 -17.82 3.22
N LEU A 69 -0.19 -16.97 3.95
CA LEU A 69 -0.17 -15.53 3.69
C LEU A 69 0.44 -15.22 2.32
N LEU A 70 1.57 -15.83 1.97
CA LEU A 70 2.20 -15.70 0.66
C LEU A 70 1.26 -16.18 -0.45
N GLY A 71 0.58 -17.31 -0.24
CA GLY A 71 -0.42 -17.82 -1.18
C GLY A 71 -1.58 -16.84 -1.39
N SER A 72 -2.12 -16.28 -0.30
CA SER A 72 -3.20 -15.28 -0.35
C SER A 72 -2.75 -13.98 -1.02
N TRP A 73 -1.57 -13.48 -0.64
CA TRP A 73 -0.99 -12.26 -1.18
C TRP A 73 -0.70 -12.37 -2.68
N ARG A 74 -0.12 -13.49 -3.15
CA ARG A 74 0.13 -13.73 -4.59
C ARG A 74 -1.17 -13.84 -5.38
N ASN A 75 -2.19 -14.45 -4.80
CA ASN A 75 -3.47 -14.72 -5.46
C ASN A 75 -4.55 -13.68 -5.13
N ASN A 76 -4.17 -12.48 -4.69
CA ASN A 76 -5.07 -11.48 -4.13
C ASN A 76 -6.03 -10.85 -5.17
N ARG A 77 -6.93 -11.67 -5.71
CA ARG A 77 -7.96 -11.39 -6.73
C ARG A 77 -9.39 -11.70 -6.22
N ARG A 78 -9.60 -11.92 -4.92
CA ARG A 78 -10.88 -12.24 -4.24
C ARG A 78 -10.84 -11.66 -2.82
N ALA A 79 -11.91 -11.19 -2.16
CA ALA A 79 -13.36 -11.29 -2.39
C ALA A 79 -14.09 -10.02 -1.90
N ASP A 80 -15.22 -9.69 -2.53
CA ASP A 80 -16.11 -8.55 -2.19
C ASP A 80 -16.60 -8.53 -0.73
N GLU A 81 -16.53 -9.66 -0.01
CA GLU A 81 -16.89 -9.74 1.41
C GLU A 81 -15.82 -9.13 2.34
N GLU A 82 -14.54 -9.18 1.95
CA GLU A 82 -13.43 -8.65 2.75
C GLU A 82 -13.19 -7.15 2.54
N ILE A 83 -13.79 -6.57 1.49
CA ILE A 83 -13.52 -5.18 1.13
C ILE A 83 -14.08 -4.18 2.14
N ASN A 84 -15.23 -4.46 2.75
CA ASN A 84 -15.81 -3.58 3.76
C ASN A 84 -14.94 -3.55 5.02
N GLU A 85 -14.32 -4.67 5.37
CA GLU A 85 -13.35 -4.76 6.46
C GLU A 85 -12.08 -4.00 6.09
N LEU A 86 -11.60 -4.14 4.85
CA LEU A 86 -10.46 -3.38 4.35
C LEU A 86 -10.72 -1.87 4.38
N ILE A 87 -11.87 -1.40 3.88
CA ILE A 87 -12.29 0.01 3.94
C ILE A 87 -12.30 0.46 5.41
N THR A 88 -12.90 -0.33 6.31
CA THR A 88 -12.91 -0.03 7.76
C THR A 88 -11.49 0.10 8.33
N ALA A 89 -10.59 -0.79 7.92
CA ALA A 89 -9.21 -0.79 8.39
C ALA A 89 -8.42 0.42 7.87
N VAL A 90 -8.53 0.74 6.59
CA VAL A 90 -7.91 1.91 5.96
C VAL A 90 -8.34 3.20 6.67
N HIS A 91 -9.64 3.36 6.91
CA HIS A 91 -10.18 4.52 7.63
C HIS A 91 -9.72 4.58 9.08
N SER A 92 -9.77 3.47 9.80
CA SER A 92 -9.41 3.44 11.22
C SER A 92 -7.91 3.53 11.49
N LYS A 93 -7.07 3.27 10.48
CA LYS A 93 -5.61 3.09 10.61
C LYS A 93 -4.79 3.71 9.49
N ALA A 94 -5.22 4.84 8.92
CA ALA A 94 -4.49 5.53 7.82
C ALA A 94 -2.98 5.75 8.07
N ALA A 95 -2.54 5.86 9.33
CA ALA A 95 -1.12 5.99 9.67
C ALA A 95 -0.28 4.78 9.25
N ILE A 96 -0.83 3.55 9.21
CA ILE A 96 -0.08 2.34 8.82
C ILE A 96 0.33 2.38 7.34
N LEU A 97 -0.48 3.06 6.51
CA LEU A 97 -0.26 3.17 5.06
C LEU A 97 1.03 3.93 4.73
N GLU A 98 1.51 4.78 5.64
CA GLU A 98 2.79 5.49 5.46
C GLU A 98 4.02 4.59 5.65
N TYR A 99 3.82 3.33 6.05
CA TYR A 99 4.88 2.35 6.29
C TYR A 99 4.80 1.16 5.32
N CYS A 100 3.76 1.08 4.49
CA CYS A 100 3.60 0.05 3.48
C CYS A 100 4.67 0.19 2.39
N THR A 101 5.14 -0.95 1.88
CA THR A 101 5.94 -0.99 0.66
C THR A 101 5.13 -0.44 -0.52
N PRO A 102 5.80 0.03 -1.59
CA PRO A 102 5.11 0.39 -2.83
C PRO A 102 4.22 -0.75 -3.34
N GLU A 103 4.70 -2.00 -3.25
CA GLU A 103 3.93 -3.16 -3.65
C GLU A 103 2.68 -3.35 -2.79
N THR A 104 2.81 -3.32 -1.46
CA THR A 104 1.65 -3.44 -0.58
C THR A 104 0.63 -2.35 -0.84
N THR A 105 1.08 -1.11 -1.04
CA THR A 105 0.22 0.04 -1.35
C THR A 105 -0.49 -0.15 -2.70
N GLY A 106 0.21 -0.62 -3.73
CA GLY A 106 -0.36 -0.93 -5.03
C GLY A 106 -1.43 -2.03 -4.96
N ARG A 107 -1.17 -3.13 -4.24
CA ARG A 107 -2.15 -4.20 -4.04
C ARG A 107 -3.38 -3.75 -3.25
N LEU A 108 -3.19 -2.88 -2.26
CA LEU A 108 -4.30 -2.27 -1.51
C LEU A 108 -5.18 -1.43 -2.42
N LEU A 109 -4.58 -0.58 -3.28
CA LEU A 109 -5.32 0.21 -4.25
C LEU A 109 -6.05 -0.69 -5.26
N HIS A 110 -5.40 -1.73 -5.76
CA HIS A 110 -6.02 -2.68 -6.69
C HIS A 110 -7.25 -3.37 -6.10
N ALA A 111 -7.14 -3.87 -4.87
CA ALA A 111 -8.26 -4.49 -4.18
C ALA A 111 -9.44 -3.51 -4.04
N LEU A 112 -9.16 -2.24 -3.75
CA LEU A 112 -10.20 -1.20 -3.69
C LEU A 112 -10.77 -0.89 -5.07
N ILE A 113 -9.98 -0.64 -6.12
CA ILE A 113 -10.57 -0.20 -7.40
C ILE A 113 -11.24 -1.31 -8.21
N GLU A 114 -10.90 -2.59 -7.97
CA GLU A 114 -11.55 -3.72 -8.65
C GLU A 114 -12.92 -4.06 -8.04
N THR A 115 -13.25 -3.50 -6.88
CA THR A 115 -14.57 -3.69 -6.28
C THR A 115 -15.55 -2.67 -6.86
N GLU A 116 -16.61 -3.14 -7.52
CA GLU A 116 -17.70 -2.32 -8.09
C GLU A 116 -18.63 -1.76 -6.98
N ILE A 117 -18.05 -1.17 -5.93
CA ILE A 117 -18.80 -0.55 -4.84
C ILE A 117 -18.81 0.95 -5.04
N GLU A 118 -19.92 1.48 -5.55
CA GLU A 118 -20.18 2.91 -5.58
C GLU A 118 -20.60 3.42 -4.17
N ASP A 119 -19.66 3.42 -3.23
CA ASP A 119 -19.83 4.00 -1.89
C ASP A 119 -18.83 5.15 -1.70
N ARG A 120 -19.32 6.30 -1.23
CA ARG A 120 -18.48 7.42 -0.82
C ARG A 120 -17.38 7.00 0.16
N ARG A 121 -17.68 6.06 1.05
CA ARG A 121 -16.73 5.57 2.05
C ARG A 121 -15.60 4.76 1.42
N HIS A 122 -15.89 4.06 0.32
CA HIS A 122 -14.92 3.34 -0.49
C HIS A 122 -14.02 4.31 -1.25
N GLU A 123 -14.58 5.31 -1.91
CA GLU A 123 -13.80 6.36 -2.58
C GLU A 123 -12.88 7.11 -1.60
N GLU A 124 -13.37 7.44 -0.41
CA GLU A 124 -12.55 8.04 0.64
C GLU A 124 -11.39 7.12 1.07
N ALA A 125 -11.59 5.80 1.10
CA ALA A 125 -10.52 4.84 1.39
C ALA A 125 -9.46 4.81 0.28
N VAL A 126 -9.87 4.84 -0.99
CA VAL A 126 -8.95 4.96 -2.15
C VAL A 126 -8.11 6.23 -2.01
N ILE A 127 -8.74 7.38 -1.75
CA ILE A 127 -8.03 8.66 -1.59
C ILE A 127 -7.09 8.64 -0.36
N LEU A 128 -7.46 7.97 0.73
CA LEU A 128 -6.57 7.82 1.90
C LEU A 128 -5.30 7.02 1.57
N VAL A 129 -5.42 5.93 0.80
CA VAL A 129 -4.26 5.15 0.34
C VAL A 129 -3.40 5.97 -0.60
N ILE A 130 -4.00 6.67 -1.58
CA ILE A 130 -3.24 7.56 -2.48
C ILE A 130 -2.46 8.62 -1.70
N ARG A 131 -3.08 9.25 -0.70
CA ARG A 131 -2.43 10.28 0.12
C ARG A 131 -1.30 9.76 1.01
N SER A 132 -1.16 8.45 1.17
CA SER A 132 -0.01 7.86 1.89
C SER A 132 1.28 7.94 1.07
N ILE A 133 1.17 8.05 -0.26
CA ILE A 133 2.30 8.18 -1.19
C ILE A 133 2.93 9.57 -1.02
N LYS A 134 4.26 9.61 -0.81
CA LYS A 134 4.99 10.83 -0.40
C LYS A 134 6.07 11.33 -1.38
N SER A 135 6.45 10.54 -2.39
CA SER A 135 7.42 10.96 -3.40
C SER A 135 7.00 10.51 -4.79
N ILE A 136 7.52 11.19 -5.81
CA ILE A 136 7.27 10.87 -7.23
C ILE A 136 7.77 9.45 -7.55
N ARG A 137 8.94 9.06 -7.02
CA ARG A 137 9.47 7.70 -7.16
C ARG A 137 8.50 6.67 -6.57
N HIS A 138 8.08 6.87 -5.32
CA HIS A 138 7.12 5.98 -4.66
C HIS A 138 5.81 5.88 -5.46
N TYR A 139 5.33 6.98 -6.03
CA TYR A 139 4.15 6.98 -6.90
C TYR A 139 4.31 6.05 -8.10
N PHE A 140 5.41 6.13 -8.85
CA PHE A 140 5.62 5.26 -10.01
C PHE A 140 5.74 3.78 -9.63
N GLU A 141 6.43 3.48 -8.53
CA GLU A 141 6.53 2.12 -8.01
C GLU A 141 5.15 1.58 -7.61
N VAL A 142 4.34 2.36 -6.89
CA VAL A 142 2.96 1.96 -6.53
C VAL A 142 2.10 1.69 -7.76
N MET A 143 2.17 2.56 -8.78
CA MET A 143 1.42 2.37 -10.01
C MET A 143 1.88 1.13 -10.78
N GLU A 144 3.18 0.80 -10.77
CA GLU A 144 3.66 -0.47 -11.33
C GLU A 144 3.04 -1.68 -10.62
N HIS A 145 2.95 -1.63 -9.29
CA HIS A 145 2.50 -2.73 -8.44
C HIS A 145 1.00 -2.73 -8.13
N LEU A 146 0.19 -1.98 -8.88
CA LEU A 146 -1.26 -2.11 -8.78
C LEU A 146 -1.65 -3.57 -9.03
N GLU A 147 -1.09 -4.18 -10.08
CA GLU A 147 -1.28 -5.60 -10.37
C GLU A 147 -0.06 -6.46 -10.00
N ALA A 148 -0.22 -7.77 -10.17
CA ALA A 148 0.91 -8.68 -10.08
C ALA A 148 1.96 -8.33 -11.13
N VAL A 149 3.17 -8.01 -10.67
CA VAL A 149 4.29 -7.70 -11.55
C VAL A 149 4.88 -8.98 -12.13
N THR A 150 5.19 -8.96 -13.42
CA THR A 150 5.92 -10.03 -14.09
C THR A 150 7.43 -9.88 -13.81
N PRO A 151 8.09 -10.87 -13.20
CA PRO A 151 9.54 -10.83 -12.99
C PRO A 151 10.30 -10.67 -14.31
N GLY A 152 11.38 -9.87 -14.29
CA GLY A 152 12.26 -9.67 -15.45
C GLY A 152 11.76 -8.68 -16.50
N ALA A 153 10.69 -7.94 -16.22
CA ALA A 153 10.20 -6.88 -17.11
C ALA A 153 11.24 -5.78 -17.34
N THR A 154 11.34 -5.32 -18.59
CA THR A 154 12.16 -4.18 -19.00
C THR A 154 11.60 -2.86 -18.45
N GLU A 155 12.44 -1.84 -18.32
CA GLU A 155 12.01 -0.51 -17.84
C GLU A 155 10.86 0.09 -18.68
N THR A 156 10.85 -0.17 -19.99
CA THR A 156 9.75 0.25 -20.87
C THR A 156 8.44 -0.45 -20.53
N GLU A 157 8.46 -1.75 -20.23
CA GLU A 157 7.28 -2.51 -19.83
C GLU A 157 6.77 -2.07 -18.45
N LYS A 158 7.68 -1.78 -17.51
CA LYS A 158 7.33 -1.22 -16.20
C LYS A 158 6.62 0.12 -16.33
N ALA A 159 7.20 1.03 -17.12
CA ALA A 159 6.61 2.35 -17.37
C ALA A 159 5.24 2.25 -18.06
N HIS A 160 5.08 1.33 -19.03
CA HIS A 160 3.81 1.12 -19.70
C HIS A 160 2.73 0.56 -18.75
N ARG A 161 3.09 -0.38 -17.87
CA ARG A 161 2.20 -0.88 -16.82
C ARG A 161 1.78 0.23 -15.86
N ALA A 162 2.73 1.00 -15.36
CA ALA A 162 2.44 2.12 -14.45
C ALA A 162 1.45 3.10 -15.08
N LEU A 163 1.63 3.45 -16.36
CA LEU A 163 0.71 4.32 -17.09
C LEU A 163 -0.69 3.71 -17.25
N THR A 164 -0.76 2.43 -17.62
CA THR A 164 -2.04 1.71 -17.77
C THR A 164 -2.79 1.64 -16.45
N ASN A 165 -2.06 1.37 -15.37
CA ASN A 165 -2.60 1.28 -14.01
C ASN A 165 -3.06 2.65 -13.48
N GLU A 166 -2.33 3.72 -13.79
CA GLU A 166 -2.77 5.09 -13.50
C GLU A 166 -4.10 5.41 -14.19
N GLN A 167 -4.24 5.05 -15.47
CA GLN A 167 -5.49 5.28 -16.22
C GLN A 167 -6.67 4.52 -15.62
N ARG A 168 -6.44 3.29 -15.17
CA ARG A 168 -7.47 2.49 -14.49
C ARG A 168 -7.87 3.06 -13.15
N LEU A 169 -6.89 3.48 -12.34
CA LEU A 169 -7.15 4.17 -11.08
C LEU A 169 -8.01 5.42 -11.35
N PHE A 170 -7.63 6.24 -12.32
CA PHE A 170 -8.38 7.44 -12.67
C PHE A 170 -9.82 7.11 -13.09
N ALA A 171 -10.01 6.12 -13.96
CA ALA A 171 -11.33 5.70 -14.43
C ALA A 171 -12.23 5.07 -13.35
N SER A 172 -11.65 4.64 -12.22
CA SER A 172 -12.41 4.08 -11.08
C SER A 172 -12.96 5.13 -10.12
N LEU A 173 -12.56 6.40 -10.27
CA LEU A 173 -12.97 7.48 -9.37
C LEU A 173 -14.21 8.21 -9.88
N SER A 174 -15.03 8.72 -8.97
CA SER A 174 -16.06 9.70 -9.33
C SER A 174 -15.43 11.05 -9.66
N ASP A 175 -16.20 11.97 -10.26
CA ASP A 175 -15.81 13.37 -10.46
C ASP A 175 -15.19 14.03 -9.20
N SER A 176 -15.67 13.65 -8.01
CA SER A 176 -15.19 14.22 -6.75
C SER A 176 -13.86 13.61 -6.32
N GLY A 177 -13.70 12.30 -6.51
CA GLY A 177 -12.45 11.57 -6.31
C GLY A 177 -11.38 12.01 -7.30
N GLU A 178 -11.72 12.17 -8.58
CA GLU A 178 -10.80 12.66 -9.61
C GLU A 178 -10.23 14.03 -9.25
N ARG A 179 -11.07 14.98 -8.84
CA ARG A 179 -10.61 16.31 -8.39
C ARG A 179 -9.67 16.21 -7.19
N ALA A 180 -9.98 15.34 -6.22
CA ALA A 180 -9.13 15.13 -5.05
C ALA A 180 -7.78 14.50 -5.42
N TYR A 181 -7.80 13.52 -6.34
CA TYR A 181 -6.61 12.87 -6.88
C TYR A 181 -5.73 13.86 -7.63
N LEU A 182 -6.28 14.63 -8.56
CA LEU A 182 -5.54 15.61 -9.36
C LEU A 182 -4.94 16.72 -8.49
N ALA A 183 -5.68 17.19 -7.47
CA ALA A 183 -5.17 18.17 -6.52
C ALA A 183 -3.97 17.61 -5.75
N TRP A 184 -4.09 16.40 -5.19
CA TRP A 184 -2.99 15.73 -4.48
C TRP A 184 -1.79 15.48 -5.40
N ARG A 185 -2.04 15.00 -6.63
CA ARG A 185 -0.98 14.69 -7.59
C ARG A 185 -0.23 15.95 -7.97
N ARG A 186 -0.94 17.05 -8.24
CA ARG A 186 -0.31 18.34 -8.50
C ARG A 186 0.61 18.72 -7.34
N ASP A 187 0.12 18.65 -6.11
CA ASP A 187 0.92 18.98 -4.92
C ASP A 187 2.14 18.06 -4.76
N LEU A 188 2.03 16.76 -5.10
CA LEU A 188 3.16 15.82 -5.08
C LEU A 188 4.25 16.19 -6.10
N PHE A 189 3.85 16.53 -7.32
CA PHE A 189 4.78 16.79 -8.43
C PHE A 189 5.33 18.22 -8.43
N GLU A 190 4.56 19.20 -7.96
CA GLU A 190 4.98 20.61 -7.86
C GLU A 190 5.68 20.91 -6.52
N GLY A 191 5.30 20.25 -5.43
CA GLY A 191 5.93 20.40 -4.12
C GLY A 191 7.28 19.68 -3.96
N SER A 192 7.74 18.98 -5.00
CA SER A 192 9.05 18.30 -5.07
C SER A 192 10.11 19.12 -5.80
N GLN A 193 9.80 20.36 -6.21
CA GLN A 193 10.75 21.36 -6.74
C GLN A 193 11.32 22.23 -5.62
#